data_AF-A0A8H6U397-F1
#
_entry.id   AF-A0A8H6U397-F1
#
_cell.length_a   1.000
_cell.length_b   1.000
_cell.length_c   1.000
_cell.angle_alpha   90.00
_cell.angle_beta   90.00
_cell.angle_gamma   90.00
#
_symmetry.space_group_name_H-M   'P 1'
#
loop_
_entity.id
_entity.type
_entity.pdbx_description
1 polymer ?
#
loop_
_entity_poly.entity_id
_entity_poly.type
_entity_poly.pdbx_seq_one_letter_code
_entity_poly.pdbx_strand_id
1 'polypeptide(L)'
;MPPPSLTFKLLDGYAISHDTLAACATLFSSNYGVWSAAVSPPLRPGARVKMTTAKLRRECLGDPARSFLALCTNGEGNHIGHAFATVWEYSPGKTICWVTQLVVCAEYRRRAVATSLLCLFPRADCMGIASSHPAACLTLAKSAHANMRKVDLEFLKSTASVVLPTSPVTYLRSGILRGSLFEEPANATPMVSALFTDFPVDHAEPTAARELWEERNDLSWPLGRLGPGHEFLYIVPVAQG
;
A
#
# COMPACT_ATOMS: atom_id res chain seq x y z
N MET A 1 -19.20 20.52 17.67
CA MET A 1 -19.75 19.94 16.42
C MET A 1 -19.61 18.42 16.51
N PRO A 2 -20.64 17.64 16.15
CA PRO A 2 -20.46 16.21 15.95
C PRO A 2 -19.38 15.96 14.88
N PRO A 3 -18.60 14.88 14.96
CA PRO A 3 -17.67 14.54 13.92
C PRO A 3 -18.42 14.41 12.58
N PRO A 4 -17.86 14.91 11.46
CA PRO A 4 -18.52 14.78 10.17
C PRO A 4 -18.80 13.31 9.87
N SER A 5 -20.03 12.99 9.47
CA SER A 5 -20.41 11.63 9.08
C SER A 5 -19.56 11.21 7.87
N LEU A 6 -18.97 10.01 7.94
CA LEU A 6 -18.17 9.45 6.86
C LEU A 6 -18.99 8.40 6.10
N THR A 7 -18.98 8.49 4.77
CA THR A 7 -19.63 7.56 3.87
C THR A 7 -18.58 6.78 3.09
N PHE A 8 -18.73 5.45 3.04
CA PHE A 8 -17.83 4.54 2.36
C PHE A 8 -18.53 3.88 1.17
N LYS A 9 -17.84 3.76 0.04
CA LYS A 9 -18.38 3.17 -1.19
C LYS A 9 -17.33 2.30 -1.87
N LEU A 10 -17.74 1.14 -2.38
CA LEU A 10 -16.93 0.33 -3.29
C LEU A 10 -17.40 0.55 -4.74
N LEU A 11 -16.45 0.64 -5.66
CA LEU A 11 -16.66 0.74 -7.11
C LEU A 11 -15.82 -0.32 -7.81
N ASP A 12 -16.43 -1.05 -8.75
CA ASP A 12 -15.71 -1.89 -9.70
C ASP A 12 -14.95 -1.03 -10.71
N GLY A 13 -13.85 -1.56 -11.26
CA GLY A 13 -12.93 -0.80 -12.12
C GLY A 13 -13.60 -0.12 -13.31
N TYR A 14 -14.60 -0.75 -13.93
CA TYR A 14 -15.36 -0.18 -15.04
C TYR A 14 -16.35 0.93 -14.61
N ALA A 15 -16.78 0.94 -13.35
CA ALA A 15 -17.68 1.96 -12.81
C ALA A 15 -16.96 3.24 -12.36
N ILE A 16 -15.63 3.29 -12.44
CA ILE A 16 -14.84 4.44 -12.01
C ILE A 16 -14.86 5.52 -13.09
N SER A 17 -15.60 6.59 -12.83
CA SER A 17 -15.67 7.76 -13.72
C SER A 17 -14.34 8.51 -13.79
N HIS A 18 -14.17 9.29 -14.86
CA HIS A 18 -13.01 10.18 -15.00
C HIS A 18 -12.90 11.17 -13.84
N ASP A 19 -14.01 11.75 -13.40
CA ASP A 19 -14.04 12.74 -12.31
C ASP A 19 -13.65 12.13 -10.97
N THR A 20 -14.11 10.91 -10.70
CA THR A 20 -13.70 10.15 -9.50
C THR A 20 -12.19 9.94 -9.51
N LEU A 21 -11.65 9.54 -10.67
CA LEU A 21 -10.22 9.29 -10.82
C LEU A 21 -9.39 10.57 -10.70
N ALA A 22 -9.89 11.70 -11.21
CA ALA A 22 -9.27 13.01 -11.06
C ALA A 22 -9.25 13.47 -9.59
N ALA A 23 -10.32 13.21 -8.84
CA ALA A 23 -10.37 13.47 -7.41
C ALA A 23 -9.34 12.62 -6.63
N CYS A 24 -9.20 11.33 -6.96
CA CYS A 24 -8.15 10.47 -6.38
C CYS A 24 -6.75 11.02 -6.67
N ALA A 25 -6.47 11.38 -7.93
CA ALA A 25 -5.18 11.91 -8.35
C ALA A 25 -4.83 13.23 -7.62
N THR A 26 -5.83 14.09 -7.42
CA THR A 26 -5.69 15.35 -6.67
C THR A 26 -5.37 15.10 -5.19
N LEU A 27 -6.11 14.19 -4.55
CA LEU A 27 -5.87 13.86 -3.15
C LEU A 27 -4.47 13.25 -2.96
N PHE A 28 -4.07 12.30 -3.82
CA PHE A 28 -2.74 11.70 -3.82
C PHE A 28 -1.65 12.77 -3.92
N SER A 29 -1.77 13.65 -4.91
CA SER A 29 -0.79 14.70 -5.21
C SER A 29 -0.60 15.73 -4.10
N SER A 30 -1.51 15.73 -3.12
CA SER A 30 -1.53 16.64 -1.98
C SER A 30 -1.10 15.94 -0.68
N ASN A 31 -1.27 14.62 -0.57
CA ASN A 31 -1.16 13.90 0.71
C ASN A 31 -0.16 12.74 0.75
N TYR A 32 0.31 12.21 -0.39
CA TYR A 32 1.08 10.96 -0.39
C TYR A 32 2.49 11.13 0.22
N GLY A 33 3.35 11.92 -0.42
CA GLY A 33 4.75 12.04 -0.02
C GLY A 33 5.49 13.11 -0.82
N VAL A 34 6.78 13.22 -0.57
CA VAL A 34 7.71 14.10 -1.31
C VAL A 34 8.85 13.28 -1.88
N TRP A 35 9.50 13.80 -2.91
CA TRP A 35 10.68 13.18 -3.49
C TRP A 35 11.90 13.32 -2.58
N SER A 36 12.71 12.25 -2.50
CA SER A 36 14.00 12.28 -1.79
C SER A 36 15.05 13.11 -2.54
N ALA A 37 16.22 13.28 -1.93
CA ALA A 37 17.38 13.90 -2.58
C ALA A 37 17.94 13.08 -3.76
N ALA A 38 17.56 11.81 -3.92
CA ALA A 38 18.07 10.92 -4.96
C ALA A 38 17.40 11.11 -6.34
N VAL A 39 16.40 12.01 -6.46
CA VAL A 39 15.72 12.22 -7.74
C VAL A 39 16.53 13.08 -8.71
N SER A 40 16.47 12.72 -9.98
CA SER A 40 17.03 13.51 -11.08
C SER A 40 15.98 14.44 -11.72
N PRO A 41 16.40 15.56 -12.35
CA PRO A 41 15.49 16.40 -13.13
C PRO A 41 14.68 15.58 -14.15
N PRO A 42 13.39 15.93 -14.38
CA PRO A 42 12.69 17.14 -13.93
C PRO A 42 12.09 17.04 -12.52
N LEU A 43 12.27 15.92 -11.81
CA LEU A 43 11.82 15.79 -10.43
C LEU A 43 12.66 16.69 -9.52
N ARG A 44 12.04 17.21 -8.46
CA ARG A 44 12.67 18.14 -7.52
C ARG A 44 12.66 17.53 -6.12
N PRO A 45 13.82 17.41 -5.45
CA PRO A 45 13.87 17.00 -4.05
C PRO A 45 12.93 17.86 -3.18
N GLY A 46 12.23 17.22 -2.25
CA GLY A 46 11.26 17.87 -1.35
C GLY A 46 9.94 18.29 -2.02
N ALA A 47 9.82 18.24 -3.35
CA ALA A 47 8.55 18.50 -4.02
C ALA A 47 7.59 17.31 -3.84
N ARG A 48 6.29 17.61 -3.79
CA ARG A 48 5.25 16.58 -3.72
C ARG A 48 5.33 15.62 -4.90
N VAL A 49 5.19 14.32 -4.61
CA VAL A 49 4.95 13.30 -5.63
C VAL A 49 3.62 13.62 -6.30
N LYS A 50 3.62 13.81 -7.61
CA LYS A 50 2.42 14.11 -8.39
C LYS A 50 1.90 12.87 -9.10
N MET A 51 0.58 12.78 -9.15
CA MET A 51 -0.16 11.74 -9.84
C MET A 51 -1.12 12.39 -10.83
N THR A 52 -1.07 11.94 -12.07
CA THR A 52 -2.05 12.33 -13.10
C THR A 52 -3.13 11.26 -13.20
N THR A 53 -4.31 11.62 -13.69
CA THR A 53 -5.39 10.68 -13.98
C THR A 53 -4.94 9.54 -14.91
N ALA A 54 -4.12 9.85 -15.91
CA ALA A 54 -3.56 8.86 -16.85
C ALA A 54 -2.58 7.89 -16.16
N LYS A 55 -1.68 8.41 -15.31
CA LYS A 55 -0.75 7.59 -14.52
C LYS A 55 -1.51 6.69 -13.55
N LEU A 56 -2.49 7.24 -12.84
CA LEU A 56 -3.33 6.52 -11.90
C LEU A 56 -4.12 5.40 -12.58
N ARG A 57 -4.71 5.67 -13.75
CA ARG A 57 -5.41 4.65 -14.55
C ARG A 57 -4.48 3.50 -14.92
N ARG A 58 -3.28 3.81 -15.40
CA ARG A 58 -2.31 2.79 -15.84
C ARG A 58 -1.79 1.95 -14.67
N GLU A 59 -1.49 2.59 -13.54
CA GLU A 59 -0.80 1.93 -12.42
C GLU A 59 -1.74 1.25 -11.44
N CYS A 60 -2.98 1.74 -11.28
CA CYS A 60 -3.95 1.20 -10.32
C CYS A 60 -5.15 0.51 -10.98
N LEU A 61 -5.41 0.74 -12.28
CA LEU A 61 -6.54 0.19 -13.03
C LEU A 61 -6.08 -0.44 -14.36
N GLY A 62 -4.87 -0.99 -14.41
CA GLY A 62 -4.33 -1.66 -15.60
C GLY A 62 -5.15 -2.86 -16.06
N ASP A 63 -5.93 -3.44 -15.14
CA ASP A 63 -6.97 -4.44 -15.43
C ASP A 63 -8.29 -4.06 -14.74
N PRO A 64 -9.17 -3.30 -15.41
CA PRO A 64 -10.42 -2.83 -14.80
C PRO A 64 -11.38 -3.96 -14.40
N ALA A 65 -11.31 -5.14 -15.01
CA ALA A 65 -12.18 -6.27 -14.67
C ALA A 65 -11.84 -6.88 -13.30
N ARG A 66 -10.59 -6.68 -12.87
CA ARG A 66 -10.05 -7.22 -11.62
C ARG A 66 -9.73 -6.13 -10.59
N SER A 67 -10.02 -4.87 -10.89
CA SER A 67 -9.65 -3.75 -10.04
C SER A 67 -10.85 -3.10 -9.36
N PHE A 68 -10.62 -2.58 -8.17
CA PHE A 68 -11.65 -1.99 -7.31
C PHE A 68 -11.15 -0.67 -6.74
N LEU A 69 -12.08 0.24 -6.47
CA LEU A 69 -11.86 1.49 -5.77
C LEU A 69 -12.78 1.56 -4.54
N ALA A 70 -12.18 1.55 -3.36
CA ALA A 70 -12.85 1.92 -2.12
C ALA A 70 -12.69 3.44 -1.92
N LEU A 71 -13.78 4.14 -1.65
CA LEU A 71 -13.84 5.60 -1.52
C LEU A 71 -14.46 5.99 -0.17
N CYS A 72 -13.92 7.02 0.46
CA CYS A 72 -14.45 7.65 1.66
C CYS A 72 -14.73 9.14 1.41
N THR A 73 -15.94 9.58 1.72
CA THR A 73 -16.37 11.00 1.65
C THR A 73 -16.95 11.46 2.98
N ASN A 74 -16.95 12.76 3.25
CA ASN A 74 -17.65 13.34 4.41
C ASN A 74 -19.10 13.73 4.05
N GLY A 75 -19.88 14.20 5.03
CA GLY A 75 -21.27 14.64 4.84
C GLY A 75 -21.46 15.83 3.88
N GLU A 76 -20.39 16.52 3.50
CA GLU A 76 -20.39 17.62 2.52
C GLU A 76 -20.02 17.12 1.11
N GLY A 77 -19.70 15.83 0.96
CA GLY A 77 -19.26 15.24 -0.31
C GLY A 77 -17.75 15.39 -0.57
N ASN A 78 -16.97 15.92 0.38
CA ASN A 78 -15.52 16.06 0.23
C ASN A 78 -14.83 14.70 0.23
N HIS A 79 -13.89 14.48 -0.69
CA HIS A 79 -13.09 13.26 -0.78
C HIS A 79 -12.08 13.20 0.38
N ILE A 80 -12.26 12.23 1.29
CA ILE A 80 -11.44 12.06 2.49
C ILE A 80 -10.33 11.03 2.31
N GLY A 81 -10.59 9.94 1.60
CA GLY A 81 -9.60 8.93 1.31
C GLY A 81 -10.08 7.93 0.28
N HIS A 82 -9.12 7.19 -0.27
CA HIS A 82 -9.40 6.08 -1.16
C HIS A 82 -8.34 4.99 -1.05
N ALA A 83 -8.73 3.80 -1.50
CA ALA A 83 -7.81 2.72 -1.77
C ALA A 83 -8.15 2.09 -3.13
N PHE A 84 -7.12 1.78 -3.91
CA PHE A 84 -7.24 0.92 -5.08
C PHE A 84 -6.72 -0.47 -4.74
N ALA A 85 -7.38 -1.48 -5.27
CA ALA A 85 -6.89 -2.85 -5.23
C ALA A 85 -7.11 -3.58 -6.54
N THR A 86 -6.28 -4.58 -6.80
CA THR A 86 -6.46 -5.54 -7.90
C THR A 86 -6.48 -6.94 -7.32
N VAL A 87 -7.44 -7.75 -7.74
CA VAL A 87 -7.62 -9.13 -7.27
C VAL A 87 -7.29 -10.10 -8.39
N TRP A 88 -6.42 -11.08 -8.13
CA TRP A 88 -6.13 -12.14 -9.10
C TRP A 88 -5.86 -13.48 -8.43
N GLU A 89 -6.00 -14.55 -9.21
CA GLU A 89 -5.58 -15.89 -8.82
C GLU A 89 -4.05 -16.02 -9.01
N TYR A 90 -3.33 -16.31 -7.93
CA TYR A 90 -1.87 -16.48 -7.96
C TYR A 90 -1.45 -17.95 -7.98
N SER A 91 -2.35 -18.85 -7.59
CA SER A 91 -2.20 -20.32 -7.71
C SER A 91 -3.60 -20.94 -7.81
N PRO A 92 -3.76 -22.16 -8.37
CA PRO A 92 -5.07 -22.77 -8.58
C PRO A 92 -5.98 -22.70 -7.33
N GLY A 93 -7.08 -21.96 -7.45
CA GLY A 93 -8.06 -21.78 -6.38
C GLY A 93 -7.61 -20.88 -5.21
N LYS A 94 -6.49 -20.16 -5.33
CA LYS A 94 -6.07 -19.14 -4.35
C LYS A 94 -5.92 -17.77 -4.97
N THR A 95 -6.52 -16.79 -4.30
CA THR A 95 -6.62 -15.41 -4.73
C THR A 95 -5.87 -14.47 -3.79
N ILE A 96 -5.37 -13.38 -4.36
CA ILE A 96 -4.79 -12.27 -3.61
C ILE A 96 -5.54 -10.99 -3.92
N CYS A 97 -5.86 -10.21 -2.89
CA CYS A 97 -6.25 -8.81 -3.01
C CYS A 97 -5.04 -7.91 -2.76
N TRP A 98 -4.49 -7.32 -3.82
CA TRP A 98 -3.34 -6.42 -3.70
C TRP A 98 -3.77 -4.97 -3.66
N VAL A 99 -3.38 -4.26 -2.60
CA VAL A 99 -3.59 -2.82 -2.47
C VAL A 99 -2.55 -2.09 -3.33
N THR A 100 -2.97 -1.53 -4.46
CA THR A 100 -2.08 -0.82 -5.39
C THR A 100 -1.83 0.63 -4.99
N GLN A 101 -2.75 1.23 -4.26
CA GLN A 101 -2.59 2.59 -3.71
C GLN A 101 -3.54 2.78 -2.52
N LEU A 102 -3.06 3.47 -1.48
CA LEU A 102 -3.85 3.82 -0.29
C LEU A 102 -3.52 5.26 0.12
N VAL A 103 -4.52 6.15 0.13
CA VAL A 103 -4.36 7.55 0.49
C VAL A 103 -5.49 7.99 1.41
N VAL A 104 -5.13 8.65 2.52
CA VAL A 104 -6.08 9.32 3.40
C VAL A 104 -5.59 10.75 3.64
N CYS A 105 -6.53 11.70 3.55
CA CYS A 105 -6.30 13.10 3.90
C CYS A 105 -5.65 13.21 5.28
N ALA A 106 -4.58 14.00 5.41
CA ALA A 106 -3.80 14.12 6.63
C ALA A 106 -4.66 14.45 7.87
N GLU A 107 -5.66 15.32 7.72
CA GLU A 107 -6.59 15.76 8.78
C GLU A 107 -7.50 14.65 9.32
N TYR A 108 -7.69 13.59 8.52
CA TYR A 108 -8.55 12.45 8.81
C TYR A 108 -7.76 11.17 9.13
N ARG A 109 -6.42 11.23 9.16
CA ARG A 109 -5.58 10.11 9.60
C ARG A 109 -5.85 9.77 11.07
N ARG A 110 -5.56 8.52 11.46
CA ARG A 110 -5.80 7.95 12.81
C ARG A 110 -7.28 7.86 13.23
N ARG A 111 -8.22 7.90 12.28
CA ARG A 111 -9.67 7.71 12.52
C ARG A 111 -10.22 6.43 11.89
N ALA A 112 -9.40 5.39 11.81
CA ALA A 112 -9.70 4.10 11.18
C ALA A 112 -10.12 4.13 9.68
N VAL A 113 -10.15 5.30 9.01
CA VAL A 113 -10.54 5.45 7.60
C VAL A 113 -9.83 4.48 6.67
N ALA A 114 -8.49 4.38 6.78
CA ALA A 114 -7.71 3.48 5.94
C ALA A 114 -8.11 2.01 6.12
N THR A 115 -8.36 1.58 7.36
CA THR A 115 -8.78 0.21 7.66
C THR A 115 -10.18 -0.05 7.11
N SER A 116 -11.12 0.88 7.32
CA SER A 116 -12.47 0.79 6.76
C SER A 116 -12.47 0.71 5.22
N LEU A 117 -11.57 1.45 4.55
CA LEU A 117 -11.39 1.35 3.10
C LEU A 117 -10.92 -0.05 2.68
N LEU A 118 -9.91 -0.62 3.34
CA LEU A 118 -9.41 -1.96 2.99
C LEU A 118 -10.44 -3.07 3.27
N CYS A 119 -11.27 -2.92 4.32
CA CYS A 119 -12.33 -3.87 4.63
C CYS A 119 -13.48 -3.90 3.62
N LEU A 120 -13.57 -2.93 2.70
CA LEU A 120 -14.55 -2.95 1.62
C LEU A 120 -14.18 -3.88 0.47
N PHE A 121 -12.91 -4.23 0.32
CA PHE A 121 -12.48 -5.03 -0.82
C PHE A 121 -13.04 -6.45 -0.79
N PRO A 122 -13.19 -7.09 -1.97
CA PRO A 122 -13.60 -8.48 -2.04
C PRO A 122 -12.70 -9.37 -1.18
N ARG A 123 -13.30 -10.40 -0.58
CA ARG A 123 -12.54 -11.42 0.14
C ARG A 123 -11.58 -12.13 -0.83
N ALA A 124 -10.38 -12.40 -0.33
CA ALA A 124 -9.33 -13.17 -0.99
C ALA A 124 -8.63 -14.03 0.06
N ASP A 125 -7.84 -15.00 -0.36
CA ASP A 125 -7.09 -15.88 0.56
C ASP A 125 -5.97 -15.13 1.28
N CYS A 126 -5.41 -14.11 0.63
CA CYS A 126 -4.45 -13.20 1.22
C CYS A 126 -4.63 -11.76 0.72
N MET A 127 -4.07 -10.83 1.48
CA MET A 127 -3.92 -9.43 1.06
C MET A 127 -2.44 -9.06 0.97
N GLY A 128 -2.10 -8.19 0.03
CA GLY A 128 -0.73 -7.72 -0.17
C GLY A 128 -0.63 -6.21 -0.34
N ILE A 129 0.51 -5.64 0.07
CA ILE A 129 0.87 -4.25 -0.18
C ILE A 129 2.39 -4.11 -0.31
N ALA A 130 2.83 -3.23 -1.22
CA ALA A 130 4.15 -2.63 -1.20
C ALA A 130 3.98 -1.17 -0.78
N SER A 131 4.70 -0.74 0.26
CA SER A 131 4.64 0.65 0.71
C SER A 131 5.89 1.11 1.44
N SER A 132 6.31 2.35 1.20
CA SER A 132 7.34 2.99 2.02
C SER A 132 6.90 3.25 3.46
N HIS A 133 5.59 3.31 3.74
CA HIS A 133 5.07 3.79 5.03
C HIS A 133 4.54 2.64 5.92
N PRO A 134 5.05 2.47 7.17
CA PRO A 134 4.65 1.36 8.05
C PRO A 134 3.16 1.37 8.43
N ALA A 135 2.54 2.56 8.49
CA ALA A 135 1.10 2.71 8.69
C ALA A 135 0.25 1.96 7.63
N ALA A 136 0.74 1.82 6.39
CA ALA A 136 0.05 1.07 5.36
C ALA A 136 0.08 -0.44 5.66
N CYS A 137 1.25 -0.98 6.06
CA CYS A 137 1.38 -2.37 6.51
C CYS A 137 0.53 -2.66 7.75
N LEU A 138 0.48 -1.73 8.71
CA LEU A 138 -0.39 -1.84 9.89
C LEU A 138 -1.87 -1.82 9.52
N THR A 139 -2.25 -1.03 8.51
CA THR A 139 -3.63 -0.98 8.00
C THR A 139 -4.00 -2.32 7.38
N LEU A 140 -3.12 -2.90 6.54
CA LEU A 140 -3.30 -4.21 5.92
C LEU A 140 -3.44 -5.31 6.97
N ALA A 141 -2.57 -5.33 7.98
CA ALA A 141 -2.63 -6.31 9.07
C ALA A 141 -3.98 -6.23 9.80
N LYS A 142 -4.44 -5.01 10.12
CA LYS A 142 -5.73 -4.81 10.80
C LYS A 142 -6.91 -5.27 9.94
N SER A 143 -6.92 -4.96 8.65
CA SER A 143 -8.02 -5.38 7.75
C SER A 143 -8.06 -6.90 7.54
N ALA A 144 -6.91 -7.57 7.61
CA ALA A 144 -6.79 -9.02 7.50
C ALA A 144 -6.92 -9.75 8.86
N HIS A 145 -7.18 -9.03 9.96
CA HIS A 145 -7.19 -9.58 11.33
C HIS A 145 -5.85 -10.24 11.76
N ALA A 146 -4.74 -9.78 11.20
CA ALA A 146 -3.40 -10.23 11.51
C ALA A 146 -2.69 -9.34 12.54
N ASN A 147 -1.62 -9.88 13.13
CA ASN A 147 -0.84 -9.20 14.16
C ASN A 147 0.56 -8.85 13.66
N MET A 148 0.84 -7.55 13.50
CA MET A 148 2.17 -7.06 13.10
C MET A 148 3.28 -7.42 14.10
N ARG A 149 2.96 -7.75 15.36
CA ARG A 149 3.96 -8.24 16.33
C ARG A 149 4.35 -9.70 16.11
N LYS A 150 3.62 -10.43 15.27
CA LYS A 150 3.79 -11.86 14.99
C LYS A 150 3.62 -12.11 13.49
N VAL A 151 4.48 -11.47 12.68
CA VAL A 151 4.47 -11.66 11.23
C VAL A 151 4.90 -13.08 10.88
N ASP A 152 4.09 -13.77 10.09
CA ASP A 152 4.45 -15.05 9.49
C ASP A 152 5.37 -14.82 8.28
N LEU A 153 6.68 -14.79 8.56
CA LEU A 153 7.70 -14.56 7.54
C LEU A 153 7.82 -15.72 6.54
N GLU A 154 7.50 -16.94 6.96
CA GLU A 154 7.55 -18.12 6.08
C GLU A 154 6.40 -18.09 5.05
N PHE A 155 5.19 -17.74 5.51
CA PHE A 155 4.06 -17.48 4.62
C PHE A 155 4.37 -16.33 3.66
N LEU A 156 4.91 -15.22 4.16
CA LEU A 156 5.25 -14.06 3.33
C LEU A 156 6.26 -14.45 2.25
N LYS A 157 7.33 -15.17 2.62
CA LYS A 157 8.39 -15.60 1.71
C LYS A 157 7.86 -16.49 0.59
N SER A 158 7.17 -17.57 0.96
CA SER A 158 6.62 -18.55 0.01
C SER A 158 5.53 -17.96 -0.88
N THR A 159 4.73 -17.04 -0.36
CA THR A 159 3.65 -16.41 -1.13
C THR A 159 4.20 -15.35 -2.10
N ALA A 160 5.18 -14.54 -1.67
CA ALA A 160 5.77 -13.50 -2.51
C ALA A 160 6.40 -14.07 -3.81
N SER A 161 7.06 -15.23 -3.74
CA SER A 161 7.69 -15.87 -4.90
C SER A 161 6.69 -16.34 -5.96
N VAL A 162 5.41 -16.49 -5.61
CA VAL A 162 4.35 -16.90 -6.54
C VAL A 162 3.48 -15.71 -6.96
N VAL A 163 3.17 -14.81 -6.01
CA VAL A 163 2.31 -13.64 -6.22
C VAL A 163 2.94 -12.61 -7.16
N LEU A 164 4.23 -12.29 -6.99
CA LEU A 164 4.85 -11.22 -7.78
C LEU A 164 4.96 -11.58 -9.27
N PRO A 165 5.43 -12.77 -9.67
CA PRO A 165 5.51 -13.13 -11.09
C PRO A 165 4.14 -13.22 -11.79
N THR A 166 3.10 -13.61 -11.06
CA THR A 166 1.72 -13.73 -11.59
C THR A 166 0.96 -12.42 -11.60
N SER A 167 1.53 -11.35 -11.04
CA SER A 167 0.82 -10.10 -10.85
C SER A 167 0.42 -9.44 -12.17
N PRO A 168 -0.83 -8.97 -12.33
CA PRO A 168 -1.21 -8.09 -13.44
C PRO A 168 -0.59 -6.69 -13.33
N VAL A 169 -0.06 -6.32 -12.16
CA VAL A 169 0.50 -5.00 -11.88
C VAL A 169 1.99 -4.97 -12.24
N THR A 170 2.35 -4.15 -13.23
CA THR A 170 3.70 -4.17 -13.83
C THR A 170 4.82 -3.94 -12.83
N TYR A 171 4.71 -2.94 -11.94
CA TYR A 171 5.80 -2.62 -10.99
C TYR A 171 6.07 -3.74 -9.99
N LEU A 172 5.07 -4.58 -9.68
CA LEU A 172 5.23 -5.74 -8.81
C LEU A 172 5.96 -6.86 -9.52
N ARG A 173 5.56 -7.14 -10.76
CA ARG A 173 6.17 -8.19 -11.59
C ARG A 173 7.63 -7.86 -11.96
N SER A 174 7.95 -6.58 -12.13
CA SER A 174 9.33 -6.12 -12.40
C SER A 174 10.13 -5.79 -11.14
N GLY A 175 9.49 -5.80 -9.96
CA GLY A 175 10.15 -5.45 -8.71
C GLY A 175 11.13 -6.53 -8.27
N ILE A 176 12.22 -6.11 -7.64
CA ILE A 176 13.27 -7.03 -7.17
C ILE A 176 13.04 -7.28 -5.67
N LEU A 177 12.89 -8.54 -5.27
CA LEU A 177 12.82 -8.93 -3.87
C LEU A 177 14.15 -8.63 -3.17
N ARG A 178 14.10 -7.93 -2.03
CA ARG A 178 15.28 -7.50 -1.26
C ARG A 178 15.09 -7.73 0.23
N GLY A 179 16.20 -7.87 0.95
CA GLY A 179 16.22 -8.08 2.39
C GLY A 179 16.52 -9.53 2.78
N SER A 180 16.84 -9.72 4.05
CA SER A 180 17.33 -10.99 4.60
C SER A 180 16.32 -12.14 4.49
N LEU A 181 15.05 -11.87 4.20
CA LEU A 181 14.06 -12.91 3.95
C LEU A 181 14.26 -13.62 2.60
N PHE A 182 14.79 -12.89 1.61
CA PHE A 182 14.90 -13.33 0.22
C PHE A 182 16.35 -13.51 -0.25
N GLU A 183 17.29 -12.81 0.38
CA GLU A 183 18.70 -12.78 -0.02
C GLU A 183 19.58 -13.62 0.93
N GLU A 184 20.72 -14.08 0.42
CA GLU A 184 21.71 -14.82 1.20
C GLU A 184 22.31 -13.96 2.33
N PRO A 185 22.71 -14.56 3.47
CA PRO A 185 23.24 -13.84 4.63
C PRO A 185 24.46 -12.96 4.35
N ALA A 186 25.27 -13.30 3.34
CA ALA A 186 26.43 -12.51 2.93
C ALA A 186 26.05 -11.10 2.39
N ASN A 187 24.79 -10.91 1.99
CA ASN A 187 24.23 -9.64 1.52
C ASN A 187 23.38 -8.95 2.61
N ALA A 188 23.64 -9.22 3.89
CA ALA A 188 22.84 -8.72 5.00
C ALA A 188 22.65 -7.19 4.93
N THR A 189 21.41 -6.79 4.65
CA THR A 189 20.95 -5.41 4.78
C THR A 189 20.06 -5.32 6.03
N PRO A 190 19.79 -4.11 6.56
CA PRO A 190 18.83 -3.95 7.64
C PRO A 190 17.37 -4.19 7.18
N MET A 191 17.13 -4.47 5.89
CA MET A 191 15.82 -4.85 5.37
C MET A 191 15.56 -6.32 5.63
N VAL A 192 14.34 -6.65 6.07
CA VAL A 192 13.90 -8.05 6.20
C VAL A 192 13.07 -8.44 4.99
N SER A 193 11.99 -7.71 4.73
CA SER A 193 11.08 -7.96 3.59
C SER A 193 10.82 -6.66 2.83
N ALA A 194 11.47 -6.52 1.67
CA ALA A 194 11.35 -5.33 0.83
C ALA A 194 11.21 -5.68 -0.65
N LEU A 195 10.64 -4.74 -1.40
CA LEU A 195 10.60 -4.73 -2.85
C LEU A 195 11.35 -3.48 -3.33
N PHE A 196 12.34 -3.65 -4.19
CA PHE A 196 12.95 -2.52 -4.89
C PHE A 196 12.08 -2.15 -6.08
N THR A 197 11.45 -0.97 -6.01
CA THR A 197 10.53 -0.45 -7.02
C THR A 197 11.09 0.76 -7.78
N ASP A 198 12.33 1.13 -7.49
CA ASP A 198 13.00 2.33 -8.03
C ASP A 198 12.15 3.60 -7.87
N PHE A 199 11.51 3.71 -6.70
CA PHE A 199 10.62 4.82 -6.36
C PHE A 199 11.22 5.66 -5.23
N PRO A 200 12.10 6.63 -5.54
CA PRO A 200 12.93 7.36 -4.57
C PRO A 200 12.16 8.43 -3.78
N VAL A 201 11.17 8.01 -3.00
CA VAL A 201 10.43 8.86 -2.07
C VAL A 201 11.24 9.16 -0.82
N ASP A 202 10.97 10.31 -0.20
CA ASP A 202 11.55 10.64 1.07
C ASP A 202 11.00 9.72 2.18
N HIS A 203 11.92 9.18 2.98
CA HIS A 203 11.60 8.23 4.05
C HIS A 203 11.60 8.87 5.44
N ALA A 204 11.70 10.20 5.60
CA ALA A 204 11.78 10.82 6.93
C ALA A 204 10.49 10.60 7.75
N GLU A 205 9.32 10.94 7.18
CA GLU A 205 8.01 10.68 7.82
C GLU A 205 7.78 9.16 8.05
N PRO A 206 7.99 8.28 7.05
CA PRO A 206 7.92 6.83 7.26
C PRO A 206 8.85 6.28 8.36
N THR A 207 10.08 6.78 8.45
CA THR A 207 11.08 6.33 9.42
C THR A 207 10.66 6.73 10.83
N ALA A 208 10.24 7.97 11.05
CA ALA A 208 9.73 8.43 12.34
C ALA A 208 8.47 7.64 12.76
N ALA A 209 7.58 7.31 11.82
CA ALA A 209 6.41 6.49 12.10
C ALA A 209 6.77 5.05 12.49
N ARG A 210 7.83 4.48 11.90
CA ARG A 210 8.37 3.15 12.26
C ARG A 210 8.94 3.17 13.67
N GLU A 211 9.81 4.14 13.97
CA GLU A 211 10.47 4.27 15.28
C GLU A 211 9.46 4.44 16.41
N LEU A 212 8.45 5.30 16.21
CA LEU A 212 7.35 5.46 17.17
C LEU A 212 6.57 4.16 17.39
N TRP A 213 6.42 3.31 16.36
CA TRP A 213 5.81 2.00 16.54
C TRP A 213 6.71 1.09 17.35
N GLU A 214 8.02 1.06 17.08
CA GLU A 214 8.99 0.23 17.79
C GLU A 214 9.02 0.57 19.29
N GLU A 215 9.14 1.85 19.61
CA GLU A 215 9.12 2.37 21.00
C GLU A 215 7.85 1.97 21.75
N ARG A 216 6.68 2.11 21.11
CA ARG A 216 5.39 1.78 21.74
C ARG A 216 5.18 0.29 21.95
N ASN A 217 5.88 -0.55 21.18
CA ASN A 217 5.69 -1.98 21.18
C ASN A 217 6.80 -2.73 21.91
N ASP A 218 7.90 -2.05 22.26
CA ASP A 218 9.14 -2.65 22.76
C ASP A 218 9.58 -3.81 21.85
N LEU A 219 9.57 -3.54 20.53
CA LEU A 219 9.81 -4.55 19.50
C LEU A 219 10.31 -3.89 18.22
N SER A 220 11.37 -4.44 17.63
CA SER A 220 11.85 -4.02 16.30
C SER A 220 10.78 -4.21 15.23
N TRP A 221 10.74 -3.31 14.24
CA TRP A 221 9.82 -3.42 13.12
C TRP A 221 10.12 -4.70 12.32
N PRO A 222 9.13 -5.59 12.15
CA PRO A 222 9.37 -6.95 11.65
C PRO A 222 9.82 -7.01 10.18
N LEU A 223 9.59 -5.96 9.40
CA LEU A 223 9.98 -5.90 7.99
C LEU A 223 11.35 -5.22 7.77
N GLY A 224 12.02 -4.79 8.84
CA GLY A 224 13.34 -4.18 8.82
C GLY A 224 13.35 -2.66 8.55
N ARG A 225 14.44 -2.14 7.99
CA ARG A 225 14.61 -0.71 7.68
C ARG A 225 14.86 -0.52 6.20
N LEU A 226 14.03 0.29 5.54
CA LEU A 226 14.14 0.52 4.09
C LEU A 226 15.36 1.34 3.71
N GLY A 227 16.03 0.90 2.64
CA GLY A 227 16.95 1.74 1.88
C GLY A 227 16.21 2.65 0.87
N PRO A 228 16.92 3.58 0.21
CA PRO A 228 16.35 4.40 -0.85
C PRO A 228 15.75 3.57 -1.98
N GLY A 229 14.59 3.98 -2.52
CA GLY A 229 13.92 3.29 -3.63
C GLY A 229 13.30 1.93 -3.30
N HIS A 230 13.31 1.54 -2.03
CA HIS A 230 12.70 0.31 -1.54
C HIS A 230 11.37 0.60 -0.84
N GLU A 231 10.47 -0.36 -0.91
CA GLU A 231 9.21 -0.36 -0.19
C GLU A 231 9.11 -1.61 0.68
N PHE A 232 8.43 -1.53 1.82
CA PHE A 232 8.14 -2.71 2.61
C PHE A 232 7.22 -3.62 1.82
N LEU A 233 7.60 -4.89 1.68
CA LEU A 233 6.74 -5.91 1.11
C LEU A 233 6.02 -6.61 2.25
N TYR A 234 4.68 -6.57 2.24
CA TYR A 234 3.88 -7.26 3.23
C TYR A 234 2.72 -8.00 2.57
N ILE A 235 2.69 -9.33 2.76
CA ILE A 235 1.61 -10.22 2.33
C ILE A 235 1.14 -10.99 3.55
N VAL A 236 -0.17 -11.08 3.75
CA VAL A 236 -0.77 -11.61 4.96
C VAL A 236 -1.98 -12.49 4.63
N PRO A 237 -2.16 -13.66 5.27
CA PRO A 237 -3.36 -14.46 5.08
C PRO A 237 -4.57 -13.70 5.62
N VAL A 238 -5.71 -13.86 4.95
CA VAL A 238 -6.99 -13.37 5.47
C VAL A 238 -7.64 -14.51 6.24
N ALA A 239 -7.95 -14.29 7.52
CA ALA A 239 -8.67 -15.27 8.29
C ALA A 239 -10.03 -15.58 7.63
N GLN A 240 -10.27 -16.85 7.31
CA GLN A 240 -11.60 -17.31 6.95
C GLN A 240 -12.43 -17.33 8.25
N GLY A 241 -13.26 -16.31 8.42
CA GLY A 241 -14.26 -16.28 9.49
C GLY A 241 -15.41 -17.24 9.21
#